data_AF-A0A8T3NJK3-F1
#
_entry.id   AF-A0A8T3NJK3-F1
#
_cell.length_a   1.000
_cell.length_b   1.000
_cell.length_c   1.000
_cell.angle_alpha   90.00
_cell.angle_beta   90.00
_cell.angle_gamma   90.00
#
_symmetry.space_group_name_H-M   'P 1'
#
loop_
_entity.id
_entity.type
_entity.pdbx_description
1 polymer ?
#
loop_
_entity_poly.entity_id
_entity_poly.type
_entity_poly.pdbx_seq_one_letter_code
_entity_poly.pdbx_strand_id
1 'polypeptide(L)'
;MDDPTVRAHPLRAEAEADLTRLMHEITMITGLGTRWGGVVQVRDLEFGHAGQKHGWCGISLREDVLAVPEQRWTTMIHESLHSVSGAFPITRLDPTSGRWEEAIVEQTQRLLRSELLRRLRVILSEESLRALDDSHRYNGHIRALELLRESERRNGWDFYLQLLASTTEQRAWHVVAASRLLAMQRGTGQ
;
A
#
# COMPACT_ATOMS: atom_id res chain seq x y z
N MET A 1 25.79 4.15 8.13
CA MET A 1 26.90 3.43 7.48
C MET A 1 26.28 2.74 6.29
N ASP A 2 26.41 3.32 5.11
CA ASP A 2 25.85 2.74 3.89
C ASP A 2 26.73 1.56 3.49
N ASP A 3 26.11 0.38 3.39
CA ASP A 3 26.77 -0.82 2.91
C ASP A 3 27.22 -0.59 1.44
N PRO A 4 28.53 -0.67 1.15
CA PRO A 4 29.06 -0.44 -0.19
C PRO A 4 28.55 -1.45 -1.24
N THR A 5 27.89 -2.53 -0.84
CA THR A 5 27.22 -3.49 -1.74
C THR A 5 25.87 -3.00 -2.28
N VAL A 6 25.32 -1.90 -1.74
CA VAL A 6 24.08 -1.25 -2.25
C VAL A 6 24.34 -0.47 -3.57
N ARG A 7 25.57 -0.55 -4.11
CA ARG A 7 26.00 0.16 -5.32
C ARG A 7 25.59 -0.56 -6.61
N ALA A 8 24.76 0.15 -7.39
CA ALA A 8 24.52 0.02 -8.83
C ALA A 8 23.73 -1.20 -9.32
N HIS A 9 22.65 -1.58 -8.62
CA HIS A 9 21.64 -2.43 -9.27
C HIS A 9 21.07 -1.70 -10.51
N PRO A 10 21.07 -2.30 -11.72
CA PRO A 10 20.67 -1.60 -12.95
C PRO A 10 19.23 -1.07 -12.87
N LEU A 11 18.33 -1.82 -12.22
CA LEU A 11 16.94 -1.42 -12.02
C LEU A 11 16.73 -0.32 -10.98
N ARG A 12 17.74 0.02 -10.16
CA ARG A 12 17.57 1.00 -9.07
C ARG A 12 17.28 2.40 -9.61
N ALA A 13 18.07 2.88 -10.56
CA ALA A 13 17.91 4.23 -11.10
C ALA A 13 16.54 4.40 -11.77
N GLU A 14 16.08 3.35 -12.46
CA GLU A 14 14.76 3.32 -13.08
C GLU A 14 13.64 3.32 -12.02
N ALA A 15 13.77 2.49 -10.98
CA ALA A 15 12.82 2.44 -9.87
C ALA A 15 12.75 3.76 -9.09
N GLU A 16 13.87 4.44 -8.92
CA GLU A 16 13.94 5.75 -8.25
C GLU A 16 13.28 6.85 -9.08
N ALA A 17 13.48 6.85 -10.40
CA ALA A 17 12.80 7.77 -11.31
C ALA A 17 11.28 7.51 -11.34
N ASP A 18 10.85 6.26 -11.35
CA ASP A 18 9.43 5.88 -11.30
C ASP A 18 8.78 6.29 -9.99
N LEU A 19 9.39 5.96 -8.86
CA LEU A 19 8.89 6.33 -7.53
C LEU A 19 8.83 7.84 -7.36
N THR A 20 9.77 8.59 -7.93
CA THR A 20 9.73 10.07 -7.91
C THR A 20 8.50 10.62 -8.61
N ARG A 21 8.21 10.14 -9.82
CA ARG A 21 7.02 10.55 -10.57
C ARG A 21 5.73 10.09 -9.90
N LEU A 22 5.71 8.84 -9.44
CA LEU A 22 4.57 8.24 -8.75
C LEU A 22 4.24 8.98 -7.45
N MET A 23 5.26 9.31 -6.65
CA MET A 23 5.06 10.04 -5.40
C MET A 23 4.43 11.41 -5.65
N HIS A 24 4.88 12.13 -6.68
CA HIS A 24 4.25 13.39 -7.08
C HIS A 24 2.76 13.21 -7.35
N GLU A 25 2.38 12.23 -8.18
CA GLU A 25 0.96 11.96 -8.49
C GLU A 25 0.16 11.53 -7.25
N ILE A 26 0.72 10.70 -6.37
CA ILE A 26 0.06 10.30 -5.11
C ILE A 26 -0.19 11.52 -4.22
N THR A 27 0.80 12.39 -4.03
CA THR A 27 0.61 13.61 -3.22
C THR A 27 -0.44 14.55 -3.83
N MET A 28 -0.51 14.63 -5.16
CA MET A 28 -1.50 15.44 -5.86
C MET A 28 -2.93 14.89 -5.72
N ILE A 29 -3.09 13.57 -5.84
CA ILE A 29 -4.41 12.92 -5.74
C ILE A 29 -4.92 12.88 -4.30
N THR A 30 -4.03 12.55 -3.35
CA THR A 30 -4.41 12.35 -1.95
C THR A 30 -4.45 13.65 -1.15
N GLY A 31 -3.71 14.69 -1.59
CA GLY A 31 -3.49 15.91 -0.81
C GLY A 31 -2.62 15.72 0.42
N LEU A 32 -2.03 14.53 0.61
CA LEU A 32 -1.23 14.18 1.78
C LEU A 32 0.26 14.43 1.51
N GLY A 33 0.96 14.95 2.52
CA GLY A 33 2.41 15.13 2.46
C GLY A 33 3.15 13.79 2.48
N THR A 34 4.15 13.64 1.63
CA THR A 34 5.01 12.45 1.64
C THR A 34 6.11 12.55 2.68
N ARG A 35 6.42 11.41 3.31
CA ARG A 35 7.59 11.25 4.17
C ARG A 35 8.74 10.53 3.45
N TRP A 36 8.57 10.11 2.20
CA TRP A 36 9.59 9.38 1.47
C TRP A 36 10.85 10.24 1.30
N GLY A 37 11.99 9.71 1.72
CA GLY A 37 13.28 10.41 1.69
C GLY A 37 13.98 10.41 0.33
N GLY A 38 13.32 9.93 -0.73
CA GLY A 38 13.90 9.84 -2.08
C GLY A 38 14.87 8.67 -2.29
N VAL A 39 14.98 7.75 -1.33
CA VAL A 39 15.93 6.64 -1.44
C VAL A 39 15.20 5.33 -1.75
N VAL A 40 15.76 4.60 -2.72
CA VAL A 40 15.34 3.26 -3.11
C VAL A 40 16.48 2.28 -2.92
N GLN A 41 16.17 1.12 -2.36
CA GLN A 41 17.09 -0.01 -2.28
C GLN A 41 16.51 -1.18 -3.05
N VAL A 42 17.28 -1.74 -3.98
CA VAL A 42 16.93 -3.01 -4.63
C VAL A 42 17.76 -4.09 -3.97
N ARG A 43 17.09 -5.07 -3.35
CA ARG A 43 17.75 -6.14 -2.59
C ARG A 43 16.83 -7.34 -2.45
N ASP A 44 17.40 -8.49 -2.14
CA ASP A 44 16.63 -9.63 -1.66
C ASP A 44 15.95 -9.25 -0.33
N LEU A 45 14.65 -9.54 -0.23
CA LEU A 45 13.87 -9.42 1.00
C LEU A 45 13.50 -10.83 1.47
N GLU A 46 13.30 -11.00 2.78
CA GLU A 46 12.83 -12.27 3.34
C GLU A 46 11.52 -12.71 2.66
N PHE A 47 11.36 -14.03 2.51
CA PHE A 47 10.22 -14.65 1.82
C PHE A 47 8.88 -14.10 2.34
N GLY A 48 8.09 -13.51 1.42
CA GLY A 48 6.72 -13.04 1.70
C GLY A 48 6.52 -11.52 1.67
N HIS A 49 7.56 -10.73 1.45
CA HIS A 49 7.48 -9.29 1.20
C HIS A 49 7.97 -8.96 -0.21
N ALA A 50 7.21 -8.15 -0.97
CA ALA A 50 7.59 -7.66 -2.31
C ALA A 50 8.31 -6.31 -2.24
N GLY A 51 7.93 -5.50 -1.24
CA GLY A 51 8.57 -4.25 -0.85
C GLY A 51 8.60 -4.11 0.68
N GLN A 52 9.34 -3.10 1.15
CA GLN A 52 9.37 -2.73 2.56
C GLN A 52 9.73 -1.25 2.72
N LYS A 53 8.84 -0.48 3.35
CA LYS A 53 9.17 0.86 3.86
C LYS A 53 9.91 0.80 5.20
N HIS A 54 10.98 1.59 5.31
CA HIS A 54 11.78 1.69 6.52
C HIS A 54 11.39 2.85 7.44
N GLY A 55 11.79 2.79 8.71
CA GLY A 55 11.65 3.88 9.68
C GLY A 55 12.42 5.16 9.30
N TRP A 56 13.47 5.03 8.48
CA TRP A 56 14.19 6.15 7.85
C TRP A 56 13.51 6.65 6.57
N CYS A 57 12.32 6.13 6.25
CA CYS A 57 11.47 6.49 5.12
C CYS A 57 12.03 6.23 3.72
N GLY A 58 12.91 5.24 3.55
CA GLY A 58 13.22 4.65 2.25
C GLY A 58 12.32 3.47 1.89
N ILE A 59 12.34 3.11 0.60
CA ILE A 59 11.61 1.96 0.05
C ILE A 59 12.61 0.91 -0.42
N SER A 60 12.49 -0.31 0.09
CA SER A 60 13.17 -1.47 -0.47
C SER A 60 12.24 -2.24 -1.40
N LEU A 61 12.75 -2.68 -2.55
CA LEU A 61 12.03 -3.49 -3.53
C LEU A 61 12.86 -4.73 -3.87
N ARG A 62 12.21 -5.86 -4.10
CA ARG A 62 12.88 -7.06 -4.64
C ARG A 62 13.12 -6.93 -6.13
N GLU A 63 14.23 -7.52 -6.58
CA GLU A 63 14.61 -7.53 -8.00
C GLU A 63 13.59 -8.26 -8.87
N ASP A 64 13.12 -9.44 -8.45
CA ASP A 64 12.17 -10.25 -9.23
C ASP A 64 10.80 -9.56 -9.39
N VAL A 65 10.38 -8.81 -8.38
CA VAL A 65 9.19 -7.96 -8.42
C VAL A 65 9.36 -6.82 -9.43
N LEU A 66 10.55 -6.21 -9.50
CA LEU A 66 10.84 -5.14 -10.45
C LEU A 66 10.85 -5.62 -11.91
N ALA A 67 11.15 -6.90 -12.14
CA ALA A 67 11.19 -7.49 -13.47
C ALA A 67 9.81 -7.73 -14.10
N VAL A 68 8.73 -7.78 -13.29
CA VAL A 68 7.36 -7.99 -13.76
C VAL A 68 6.58 -6.68 -13.65
N PRO A 69 6.21 -6.00 -14.76
CA PRO A 69 5.60 -4.68 -14.73
C PRO A 69 4.39 -4.54 -13.80
N GLU A 70 3.50 -5.54 -13.80
CA GLU A 70 2.32 -5.55 -12.93
C GLU A 70 2.71 -5.58 -11.45
N GLN A 71 3.65 -6.44 -11.07
CA GLN A 71 4.10 -6.54 -9.68
C GLN A 71 4.91 -5.30 -9.26
N ARG A 72 5.76 -4.79 -10.16
CA ARG A 72 6.53 -3.57 -9.95
C ARG A 72 5.63 -2.40 -9.61
N TRP A 73 4.66 -2.10 -10.48
CA TRP A 73 3.82 -0.91 -10.31
C TRP A 73 2.86 -1.06 -9.13
N THR A 74 2.25 -2.23 -8.90
CA THR A 74 1.40 -2.43 -7.72
C THR A 74 2.19 -2.27 -6.44
N THR A 75 3.38 -2.86 -6.35
CA THR A 75 4.27 -2.75 -5.18
C THR A 75 4.73 -1.30 -4.98
N MET A 76 5.17 -0.61 -6.03
CA MET A 76 5.59 0.80 -5.92
C MET A 76 4.46 1.70 -5.45
N ILE A 77 3.22 1.51 -5.93
CA ILE A 77 2.06 2.27 -5.45
C ILE A 77 1.78 1.95 -3.98
N HIS A 78 1.80 0.66 -3.60
CA HIS A 78 1.60 0.21 -2.22
C HIS A 78 2.61 0.85 -1.26
N GLU A 79 3.91 0.71 -1.53
CA GLU A 79 4.96 1.29 -0.69
C GLU A 79 4.94 2.84 -0.68
N SER A 80 4.54 3.46 -1.78
CA SER A 80 4.38 4.92 -1.84
C SER A 80 3.21 5.40 -0.99
N LEU A 81 2.13 4.63 -0.89
CA LEU A 81 0.99 4.97 -0.04
C LEU A 81 1.35 4.88 1.46
N HIS A 82 2.18 3.93 1.88
CA HIS A 82 2.77 3.96 3.22
C HIS A 82 3.60 5.23 3.47
N SER A 83 4.12 5.86 2.41
CA SER A 83 4.88 7.11 2.53
C SER A 83 4.02 8.31 2.93
N VAL A 84 2.75 8.33 2.53
CA VAL A 84 1.79 9.39 2.85
C VAL A 84 0.83 9.04 4.00
N SER A 85 0.79 7.77 4.44
CA SER A 85 -0.12 7.33 5.49
C SER A 85 0.10 8.03 6.84
N GLY A 86 -0.98 8.44 7.52
CA GLY A 86 -0.94 9.00 8.88
C GLY A 86 -0.61 8.00 10.00
N ALA A 87 -0.72 6.69 9.76
CA ALA A 87 -0.64 5.66 10.81
C ALA A 87 0.73 4.99 10.96
N PHE A 88 1.79 5.55 10.36
CA PHE A 88 3.15 5.03 10.53
C PHE A 88 3.88 5.86 11.58
N PRO A 89 3.81 5.54 12.89
CA PRO A 89 4.72 6.12 13.86
C PRO A 89 6.11 5.54 13.65
N ILE A 90 7.12 6.41 13.59
CA ILE A 90 8.55 6.02 13.48
C ILE A 90 8.98 5.03 14.59
N THR A 91 8.21 4.97 15.69
CA THR A 91 8.61 4.33 16.95
C THR A 91 7.83 3.07 17.34
N ARG A 92 6.84 2.59 16.55
CA ARG A 92 6.04 1.42 16.98
C ARG A 92 5.61 0.51 15.83
N LEU A 93 6.32 -0.62 15.72
CA LEU A 93 5.89 -1.80 14.97
C LEU A 93 4.97 -2.63 15.87
N ASP A 94 3.66 -2.37 15.87
CA ASP A 94 2.68 -3.33 16.39
C ASP A 94 2.26 -4.27 15.26
N PRO A 95 2.58 -5.57 15.33
CA PRO A 95 2.30 -6.51 14.25
C PRO A 95 0.80 -6.75 14.00
N THR A 96 -0.08 -6.46 14.98
CA THR A 96 -1.53 -6.57 14.81
C THR A 96 -2.15 -5.34 14.14
N SER A 97 -1.59 -4.15 14.38
CA SER A 97 -1.98 -2.94 13.64
C SER A 97 -1.47 -2.97 12.19
N GLY A 98 -0.33 -3.63 11.95
CA GLY A 98 0.27 -3.77 10.63
C GLY A 98 -0.68 -4.32 9.57
N ARG A 99 -1.41 -5.41 9.88
CA ARG A 99 -2.31 -6.04 8.88
C ARG A 99 -3.46 -5.13 8.42
N TRP A 100 -3.94 -4.25 9.28
CA TRP A 100 -5.01 -3.31 8.94
C TRP A 100 -4.49 -2.13 8.13
N GLU A 101 -3.32 -1.58 8.48
CA GLU A 101 -2.63 -0.58 7.66
C GLU A 101 -2.35 -1.12 6.25
N GLU A 102 -1.84 -2.34 6.15
CA GLU A 102 -1.57 -2.99 4.87
C GLU A 102 -2.85 -3.21 4.06
N ALA A 103 -3.96 -3.59 4.69
CA ALA A 103 -5.25 -3.71 4.01
C ALA A 103 -5.81 -2.36 3.52
N ILE A 104 -5.62 -1.30 4.31
CA ILE A 104 -6.01 0.07 3.92
C ILE A 104 -5.18 0.51 2.72
N VAL A 105 -3.86 0.34 2.78
CA VAL A 105 -2.93 0.73 1.73
C VAL A 105 -3.15 -0.09 0.46
N GLU A 106 -3.34 -1.40 0.59
CA GLU A 106 -3.64 -2.28 -0.54
C GLU A 106 -4.95 -1.89 -1.24
N GLN A 107 -6.04 -1.70 -0.49
CA GLN A 107 -7.30 -1.31 -1.12
C GLN A 107 -7.26 0.10 -1.70
N THR A 108 -6.53 1.02 -1.05
CA THR A 108 -6.29 2.36 -1.62
C THR A 108 -5.49 2.28 -2.92
N GLN A 109 -4.47 1.40 -2.96
CA GLN A 109 -3.71 1.12 -4.17
C GLN A 109 -4.63 0.66 -5.30
N ARG A 110 -5.54 -0.30 -5.05
CA ARG A 110 -6.49 -0.78 -6.08
C ARG A 110 -7.42 0.32 -6.59
N LEU A 111 -7.94 1.14 -5.69
CA LEU A 111 -8.85 2.24 -6.01
C LEU A 111 -8.18 3.36 -6.82
N LEU A 112 -6.90 3.65 -6.56
CA LEU A 112 -6.17 4.71 -7.24
C LEU A 112 -5.36 4.22 -8.46
N ARG A 113 -5.09 2.90 -8.55
CA ARG A 113 -4.15 2.32 -9.53
C ARG A 113 -4.44 2.76 -10.95
N SER A 114 -5.67 2.58 -11.45
CA SER A 114 -5.99 2.90 -12.84
C SER A 114 -5.77 4.39 -13.16
N GLU A 115 -6.12 5.29 -12.25
CA GLU A 115 -5.90 6.74 -12.43
C GLU A 115 -4.41 7.11 -12.36
N LEU A 116 -3.65 6.51 -11.44
CA LEU A 116 -2.20 6.70 -11.32
C LEU A 116 -1.47 6.20 -12.58
N LEU A 117 -1.76 4.98 -13.04
CA LEU A 117 -1.16 4.41 -14.24
C LEU A 117 -1.47 5.25 -15.48
N ARG A 118 -2.72 5.74 -15.60
CA ARG A 118 -3.13 6.64 -16.69
C ARG A 118 -2.32 7.94 -16.70
N ARG A 119 -2.14 8.58 -15.54
CA ARG A 119 -1.33 9.81 -15.40
C ARG A 119 0.14 9.59 -15.73
N LEU A 120 0.67 8.44 -15.34
CA LEU A 120 2.06 8.02 -15.61
C LEU A 120 2.26 7.45 -17.02
N ARG A 121 1.18 7.30 -17.80
CA ARG A 121 1.18 6.69 -19.14
C ARG A 121 1.72 5.26 -19.15
N VAL A 122 1.40 4.51 -18.11
CA VAL A 122 1.75 3.10 -17.96
C VAL A 122 0.54 2.26 -18.36
N ILE A 123 0.75 1.27 -19.22
CA ILE A 123 -0.29 0.34 -19.67
C ILE A 123 0.07 -1.05 -19.15
N LEU A 124 -0.84 -1.67 -18.42
CA LEU A 124 -0.69 -3.00 -17.83
C LEU A 124 -1.88 -3.89 -18.21
N SER A 125 -1.71 -5.20 -18.10
CA SER A 125 -2.81 -6.14 -18.30
C SER A 125 -3.79 -6.10 -17.13
N GLU A 126 -5.03 -5.68 -17.38
CA GLU A 126 -6.12 -5.71 -16.40
C GLU A 126 -6.42 -7.13 -15.89
N GLU A 127 -6.21 -8.15 -16.71
CA GLU A 127 -6.36 -9.55 -16.30
C GLU A 127 -5.30 -9.94 -15.27
N SER A 128 -4.04 -9.61 -15.54
CA SER A 128 -2.93 -9.86 -14.62
C SER A 128 -3.12 -9.11 -13.30
N LEU A 129 -3.58 -7.85 -13.36
CA LEU A 129 -3.88 -7.06 -12.16
C LEU A 129 -5.00 -7.67 -11.33
N ARG A 130 -6.09 -8.15 -11.95
CA ARG A 130 -7.17 -8.85 -11.24
C ARG A 130 -6.68 -10.13 -10.56
N ALA A 131 -5.87 -10.93 -11.25
CA ALA A 131 -5.32 -12.16 -10.67
C ALA A 131 -4.42 -11.88 -9.44
N LEU A 132 -3.65 -10.80 -9.46
CA LEU A 132 -2.89 -10.33 -8.29
C LEU A 132 -3.83 -9.91 -7.14
N ASP A 133 -4.87 -9.15 -7.44
CA ASP A 133 -5.82 -8.66 -6.43
C ASP A 133 -6.57 -9.82 -5.75
N ASP A 134 -7.06 -10.79 -6.52
CA ASP A 134 -7.88 -11.92 -6.06
C ASP A 134 -7.11 -12.85 -5.11
N SER A 135 -5.81 -13.01 -5.34
CA SER A 135 -4.93 -13.88 -4.54
C SER A 135 -4.33 -13.20 -3.31
N HIS A 136 -4.62 -11.91 -3.08
CA HIS A 136 -3.92 -11.13 -2.07
C HIS A 136 -4.30 -11.52 -0.62
N ARG A 137 -3.28 -11.69 0.23
CA ARG A 137 -3.44 -12.16 1.62
C ARG A 137 -4.30 -11.24 2.50
N TYR A 138 -4.46 -9.98 2.13
CA TYR A 138 -5.25 -9.00 2.90
C TYR A 138 -6.72 -8.93 2.52
N ASN A 139 -7.19 -9.70 1.53
CA ASN A 139 -8.58 -9.69 1.08
C ASN A 139 -9.60 -9.91 2.21
N GLY A 140 -9.26 -10.71 3.23
CA GLY A 140 -10.11 -10.88 4.42
C GLY A 140 -10.31 -9.61 5.25
N HIS A 141 -9.27 -8.79 5.40
CA HIS A 141 -9.33 -7.51 6.13
C HIS A 141 -9.96 -6.42 5.27
N ILE A 142 -9.65 -6.39 3.97
CA ILE A 142 -10.28 -5.50 2.99
C ILE A 142 -11.79 -5.71 3.02
N ARG A 143 -12.26 -6.96 2.95
CA ARG A 143 -13.68 -7.28 3.07
C ARG A 143 -14.32 -6.72 4.34
N ALA A 144 -13.64 -6.81 5.49
CA ALA A 144 -14.17 -6.27 6.74
C ALA A 144 -14.32 -4.74 6.68
N LEU A 145 -13.37 -4.04 6.09
CA LEU A 145 -13.42 -2.59 5.87
C LEU A 145 -14.51 -2.21 4.88
N GLU A 146 -14.70 -2.98 3.81
CA GLU A 146 -15.77 -2.77 2.83
C GLU A 146 -17.15 -2.92 3.47
N LEU A 147 -17.35 -3.93 4.32
CA LEU A 147 -18.61 -4.08 5.08
C LEU A 147 -18.90 -2.85 5.96
N LEU A 148 -17.88 -2.31 6.62
CA LEU A 148 -18.02 -1.09 7.41
C LEU A 148 -18.40 0.09 6.50
N ARG A 149 -17.64 0.31 5.43
CA ARG A 149 -17.89 1.38 4.45
C ARG A 149 -19.31 1.33 3.90
N GLU A 150 -19.78 0.15 3.54
CA GLU A 150 -21.14 -0.08 3.01
C GLU A 150 -22.21 0.21 4.07
N SER A 151 -21.99 -0.22 5.32
CA SER A 151 -22.92 0.07 6.43
C SER A 151 -23.06 1.58 6.71
N GLU A 152 -21.97 2.33 6.50
CA GLU A 152 -21.94 3.79 6.62
C GLU A 152 -22.36 4.51 5.32
N ARG A 153 -22.62 3.76 4.24
CA ARG A 153 -22.98 4.26 2.90
C ARG A 153 -21.97 5.26 2.34
N ARG A 154 -20.68 5.01 2.57
CA ARG A 154 -19.59 5.89 2.17
C ARG A 154 -19.00 5.54 0.82
N ASN A 155 -18.56 6.55 0.08
CA ASN A 155 -17.79 6.36 -1.14
C ASN A 155 -16.44 5.68 -0.84
N GLY A 156 -16.01 4.78 -1.73
CA GLY A 156 -14.73 4.06 -1.62
C GLY A 156 -13.52 4.98 -1.48
N TRP A 157 -13.35 5.93 -2.41
CA TRP A 157 -12.23 6.87 -2.36
C TRP A 157 -12.21 7.67 -1.07
N ASP A 158 -13.32 8.33 -0.72
CA ASP A 158 -13.37 9.18 0.48
C ASP A 158 -13.10 8.39 1.77
N PHE A 159 -13.64 7.18 1.86
CA PHE A 159 -13.45 6.30 3.01
C PHE A 159 -11.97 5.90 3.16
N TYR A 160 -11.36 5.38 2.10
CA TYR A 160 -9.98 4.90 2.16
C TYR A 160 -8.96 6.04 2.25
N LEU A 161 -9.20 7.20 1.62
CA LEU A 161 -8.34 8.37 1.78
C LEU A 161 -8.40 8.93 3.20
N GLN A 162 -9.59 8.96 3.83
CA GLN A 162 -9.68 9.35 5.24
C GLN A 162 -8.94 8.35 6.13
N LEU A 163 -9.10 7.05 5.92
CA LEU A 163 -8.36 6.04 6.67
C LEU A 163 -6.86 6.19 6.46
N LEU A 164 -6.40 6.36 5.21
CA LEU A 164 -5.00 6.57 4.88
C LEU A 164 -4.41 7.75 5.66
N ALA A 165 -5.12 8.88 5.71
CA ALA A 165 -4.73 10.10 6.42
C ALA A 165 -4.79 9.98 7.95
N SER A 166 -5.57 9.05 8.49
CA SER A 166 -5.81 8.91 9.93
C SER A 166 -4.59 8.34 10.66
N THR A 167 -4.36 8.80 11.90
CA THR A 167 -3.39 8.19 12.82
C THR A 167 -3.84 6.80 13.27
N THR A 168 -2.94 6.03 13.88
CA THR A 168 -3.25 4.71 14.44
C THR A 168 -4.39 4.77 15.45
N GLU A 169 -4.40 5.78 16.32
CA GLU A 169 -5.46 6.00 17.32
C GLU A 169 -6.82 6.28 16.67
N GLN A 170 -6.84 7.11 15.62
CA GLN A 170 -8.06 7.46 14.89
C GLN A 170 -8.64 6.25 14.13
N ARG A 171 -7.78 5.32 13.69
CA ARG A 171 -8.22 4.09 12.99
C ARG A 171 -8.71 3.00 13.91
N ALA A 172 -8.31 3.00 15.19
CA ALA A 172 -8.65 1.93 16.13
C ALA A 172 -10.16 1.64 16.18
N TRP A 173 -10.99 2.69 16.14
CA TRP A 173 -12.44 2.52 16.11
C TRP A 173 -12.94 1.81 14.84
N HIS A 174 -12.45 2.21 13.66
CA HIS A 174 -12.84 1.60 12.38
C HIS A 174 -12.45 0.12 12.32
N VAL A 175 -11.26 -0.22 12.81
CA VAL A 175 -10.78 -1.61 12.89
C VAL A 175 -11.68 -2.47 13.78
N VAL A 176 -12.06 -1.96 14.96
CA VAL A 176 -12.97 -2.65 15.88
C VAL A 176 -14.35 -2.83 15.25
N ALA A 177 -14.89 -1.79 14.61
CA ALA A 177 -16.20 -1.84 13.95
C ALA A 177 -16.20 -2.85 12.79
N ALA A 178 -15.20 -2.80 11.90
CA ALA A 178 -15.02 -3.74 10.80
C ALA A 178 -14.92 -5.19 11.28
N SER A 179 -14.14 -5.44 12.34
CA SER A 179 -14.00 -6.77 12.93
C SER A 179 -15.32 -7.34 13.45
N ARG A 180 -16.14 -6.50 14.09
CA ARG A 180 -17.46 -6.90 14.61
C ARG A 180 -18.43 -7.26 13.49
N LEU A 181 -18.49 -6.46 12.42
CA LEU A 181 -19.35 -6.73 11.26
C LEU A 181 -18.97 -8.04 10.57
N LEU A 182 -17.67 -8.30 10.41
CA LEU A 182 -17.19 -9.56 9.85
C LEU A 182 -17.60 -10.77 10.72
N ALA A 183 -17.51 -10.65 12.05
CA ALA A 183 -17.93 -11.70 12.97
C ALA A 183 -19.44 -11.99 12.88
N MET A 184 -20.27 -10.94 12.76
CA MET A 184 -21.72 -11.07 12.62
C MET A 184 -22.10 -11.82 11.33
N GLN A 185 -21.47 -11.52 10.18
CA GLN A 185 -21.76 -12.23 8.93
C GLN A 185 -21.39 -13.73 8.97
N ARG A 186 -20.39 -14.11 9.75
CA ARG A 186 -20.02 -15.52 9.92
C ARG A 186 -21.00 -16.27 10.81
N GLY A 187 -21.65 -15.58 11.76
CA GLY A 187 -22.64 -16.18 12.68
C GLY A 187 -24.02 -16.38 12.06
N THR A 188 -24.40 -15.61 11.05
CA THR A 188 -25.71 -15.72 10.37
C THR A 188 -25.77 -16.79 9.28
N GLY A 189 -24.67 -17.53 9.06
CA GLY A 189 -24.56 -18.58 8.04
C GLY A 189 -24.66 -20.02 8.59
N GLN A 190 -25.11 -20.19 9.83
CA GLN A 190 -25.48 -21.48 10.44
C GLN A 190 -27.00 -21.55 10.61
#